data_AF-A0A924T5X2-F1
#
_entry.id   AF-A0A924T5X2-F1
#
_cell.length_a   1.000
_cell.length_b   1.000
_cell.length_c   1.000
_cell.angle_alpha   90.00
_cell.angle_beta   90.00
_cell.angle_gamma   90.00
#
_symmetry.space_group_name_H-M   'P 1'
#
loop_
_entity.id
_entity.type
_entity.pdbx_description
1 polymer ?
#
loop_
_entity_poly.entity_id
_entity_poly.type
_entity_poly.pdbx_seq_one_letter_code
_entity_poly.pdbx_strand_id
1 'polypeptide(L)'
;MAHLLTLAVGILGLCGLGFWWLEPQAHTFGDGLWLAFTTAATVGYGDIVPTTPAAKIFAVFVVLMGFAALSLVTAAIAAMWVQSEEKRMEDEILRDLHLQIKGLRDELAALRHDLNPKAGG
;
A
#
# COMPACT_ATOMS: atom_id res chain seq x y z
N MET A 1 -6.10 -3.95 -0.54
CA MET A 1 -4.84 -4.71 -0.79
C MET A 1 -5.10 -6.03 -1.52
N ALA A 2 -5.78 -7.01 -0.92
CA ALA A 2 -6.00 -8.33 -1.55
C ALA A 2 -6.66 -8.27 -2.94
N HIS A 3 -7.73 -7.49 -3.11
CA HIS A 3 -8.39 -7.32 -4.42
C HIS A 3 -7.52 -6.67 -5.49
N LEU A 4 -6.60 -5.79 -5.07
CA LEU A 4 -5.70 -5.10 -5.98
C LEU A 4 -4.60 -6.05 -6.47
N LEU A 5 -4.10 -6.90 -5.58
CA LEU A 5 -3.14 -7.95 -5.90
C LEU A 5 -3.76 -9.00 -6.84
N THR A 6 -5.00 -9.42 -6.59
CA THR A 6 -5.69 -10.37 -7.48
C THR A 6 -5.93 -9.78 -8.87
N LEU A 7 -6.30 -8.50 -8.95
CA LEU A 7 -6.45 -7.81 -10.24
C LEU A 7 -5.11 -7.68 -10.95
N ALA A 8 -4.03 -7.31 -10.25
CA ALA A 8 -2.70 -7.21 -10.84
C ALA A 8 -2.22 -8.57 -11.41
N VAL A 9 -2.42 -9.67 -10.67
CA VAL A 9 -2.08 -11.02 -11.14
C VAL A 9 -2.92 -11.42 -12.35
N GLY A 10 -4.24 -11.14 -12.33
CA GLY A 10 -5.12 -11.42 -13.46
C GLY A 10 -4.75 -10.63 -14.73
N ILE A 11 -4.44 -9.35 -14.55
CA ILE A 11 -3.97 -8.46 -15.62
C ILE A 11 -2.63 -8.94 -16.18
N LEU A 12 -1.69 -9.36 -15.33
CA LEU A 12 -0.39 -9.87 -15.75
C LEU A 12 -0.53 -11.17 -16.56
N GLY A 13 -1.43 -12.07 -16.14
CA GLY A 13 -1.79 -13.26 -16.93
C GLY A 13 -2.39 -12.91 -18.30
N LEU A 14 -3.27 -11.90 -18.35
CA LEU A 14 -3.86 -11.41 -19.60
C LEU A 14 -2.82 -10.76 -20.52
N CYS A 15 -1.86 -10.02 -19.96
CA CYS A 15 -0.72 -9.50 -20.70
C CYS A 15 0.19 -10.61 -21.22
N GLY A 16 0.40 -11.68 -20.44
CA GLY A 16 1.13 -12.87 -20.89
C GLY A 16 0.46 -13.55 -22.07
N LEU A 17 -0.88 -13.68 -22.04
CA LEU A 17 -1.66 -14.19 -23.18
C LEU A 17 -1.54 -13.27 -24.40
N GLY A 18 -1.58 -11.95 -24.19
CA GLY A 18 -1.38 -10.95 -25.23
C GLY A 18 -0.02 -11.11 -25.91
N PHE A 19 1.07 -11.18 -25.14
CA PHE A 19 2.40 -11.39 -25.71
C PHE A 19 2.54 -12.74 -26.41
N TRP A 20 2.00 -13.82 -25.84
CA TRP A 20 2.00 -15.13 -26.49
C TRP A 20 1.28 -15.12 -27.85
N TRP A 21 0.20 -14.34 -27.98
CA TRP A 21 -0.53 -14.21 -29.24
C TRP A 21 0.14 -13.28 -30.26
N LEU A 22 0.72 -12.16 -29.78
CA LEU A 22 1.29 -11.12 -30.64
C LEU A 22 2.75 -11.35 -31.02
N GLU A 23 3.48 -12.16 -30.25
CA GLU A 23 4.93 -12.36 -30.41
C GLU A 23 5.27 -13.79 -30.84
N PRO A 24 5.72 -14.00 -32.09
CA PRO A 24 6.09 -15.33 -32.58
C PRO A 24 7.27 -15.97 -31.86
N GLN A 25 8.13 -15.17 -31.22
CA GLN A 25 9.26 -15.66 -30.41
C GLN A 25 8.82 -16.26 -29.08
N ALA A 26 7.61 -15.94 -28.60
CA ALA A 26 7.05 -16.56 -27.41
C ALA A 26 6.46 -17.93 -27.78
N HIS A 27 7.30 -18.97 -27.77
CA HIS A 27 6.91 -20.32 -28.19
C HIS A 27 5.88 -20.97 -27.25
N THR A 28 5.93 -20.62 -25.97
CA THR A 28 5.00 -21.11 -24.95
C THR A 28 4.27 -19.98 -24.24
N PHE A 29 3.15 -20.30 -23.58
CA PHE A 29 2.47 -19.34 -22.71
C PHE A 29 3.37 -18.84 -21.57
N GLY A 30 4.29 -19.69 -21.09
CA GLY A 30 5.28 -19.32 -20.08
C GLY A 30 6.21 -18.21 -20.55
N ASP A 31 6.64 -18.26 -21.81
CA ASP A 31 7.50 -17.25 -22.44
C ASP A 31 6.76 -15.90 -22.57
N GLY A 32 5.48 -15.94 -22.96
CA GLY A 32 4.63 -14.74 -23.00
C GLY A 32 4.42 -14.13 -21.62
N LEU A 33 4.17 -14.96 -20.60
CA LEU A 33 4.03 -14.51 -19.21
C LEU A 33 5.35 -13.94 -18.65
N TRP A 34 6.48 -14.56 -18.99
CA TRP A 34 7.81 -14.07 -18.64
C TRP A 34 8.10 -12.71 -19.29
N LEU A 35 7.78 -12.55 -20.57
CA LEU A 35 7.92 -11.29 -21.28
C LEU A 35 7.02 -10.20 -20.66
N ALA A 36 5.78 -10.54 -20.32
CA ALA A 36 4.87 -9.64 -19.62
C ALA A 36 5.42 -9.21 -18.27
N PHE A 37 5.93 -10.16 -17.48
CA PHE A 37 6.48 -9.91 -16.16
C PHE A 37 7.72 -9.02 -16.19
N THR A 38 8.71 -9.36 -17.01
CA THR A 38 9.97 -8.60 -17.13
C THR A 38 9.74 -7.19 -17.69
N THR A 39 8.76 -7.03 -18.59
CA THR A 39 8.35 -5.73 -19.12
C THR A 39 7.60 -4.90 -18.08
N ALA A 40 6.62 -5.48 -17.38
CA ALA A 40 5.87 -4.79 -16.33
C ALA A 40 6.76 -4.40 -15.14
N ALA A 41 7.75 -5.24 -14.81
CA ALA A 41 8.74 -4.95 -13.79
C ALA A 41 9.84 -3.98 -14.25
N THR A 42 9.83 -3.55 -15.52
CA THR A 42 10.85 -2.67 -16.14
C THR A 42 12.28 -3.24 -16.10
N VAL A 43 12.42 -4.55 -15.94
CA VAL A 43 13.73 -5.25 -15.88
C VAL A 43 14.29 -5.45 -17.28
N GLY A 44 13.46 -6.00 -18.18
CA GLY A 44 13.81 -6.18 -19.60
C GLY A 44 15.15 -6.88 -19.84
N TYR A 45 15.29 -8.14 -19.41
CA TYR A 45 16.53 -8.91 -19.59
C TYR A 45 17.00 -9.01 -21.05
N GLY A 46 16.08 -8.90 -22.01
CA GLY A 46 16.38 -8.90 -23.44
C GLY A 46 16.59 -10.30 -24.03
N ASP A 47 16.29 -11.33 -23.26
CA ASP A 47 16.24 -12.74 -23.69
C ASP A 47 15.09 -13.01 -24.65
N ILE A 48 13.92 -12.42 -24.37
CA ILE A 48 12.76 -12.39 -25.27
C ILE A 48 12.37 -10.93 -25.43
N VAL A 49 12.16 -10.49 -26.68
CA VAL A 49 11.80 -9.10 -26.98
C VAL A 49 10.67 -9.04 -27.99
N PRO A 50 9.77 -8.04 -27.90
CA PRO A 50 8.73 -7.85 -28.89
C PRO A 50 9.36 -7.49 -30.25
N THR A 51 9.26 -8.38 -31.23
CA THR A 51 9.76 -8.17 -32.59
C THR A 51 8.69 -7.56 -33.48
N THR A 52 7.42 -7.91 -33.28
CA THR A 52 6.32 -7.44 -34.13
C THR A 52 5.91 -6.00 -33.79
N PRO A 53 5.46 -5.20 -34.77
CA PRO A 53 4.98 -3.84 -34.51
C PRO A 53 3.84 -3.80 -33.48
N ALA A 54 2.95 -4.79 -33.53
CA ALA A 54 1.82 -4.90 -32.61
C ALA A 54 2.30 -5.23 -31.18
N ALA A 55 3.24 -6.17 -31.02
CA ALA A 55 3.81 -6.50 -29.71
C ALA A 55 4.59 -5.32 -29.10
N LYS A 56 5.25 -4.51 -29.92
CA LYS A 56 5.95 -3.29 -29.46
C LYS A 56 4.99 -2.24 -28.92
N ILE A 57 3.89 -1.98 -29.64
CA ILE A 57 2.84 -1.06 -29.15
C ILE A 57 2.24 -1.60 -27.86
N PHE A 58 1.95 -2.91 -27.79
CA PHE A 58 1.47 -3.54 -26.58
C PHE A 58 2.43 -3.39 -25.40
N ALA A 59 3.74 -3.59 -25.63
CA ALA A 59 4.75 -3.43 -24.60
C ALA A 59 4.78 -2.02 -23.99
N VAL A 60 4.55 -0.96 -24.79
CA VAL A 60 4.44 0.41 -24.26
C VAL A 60 3.31 0.52 -23.23
N PHE A 61 2.15 -0.05 -23.51
CA PHE A 61 1.04 -0.06 -22.56
C PHE A 61 1.36 -0.85 -21.29
N VAL A 62 2.04 -1.99 -21.43
CA VAL A 62 2.47 -2.82 -20.29
C VAL A 62 3.45 -2.06 -19.39
N VAL A 63 4.39 -1.32 -19.96
CA VAL A 63 5.33 -0.47 -19.19
C VAL A 63 4.60 0.61 -18.42
N LEU A 64 3.66 1.33 -19.06
CA LEU A 64 2.86 2.36 -18.37
C LEU A 64 2.06 1.78 -17.20
N MET A 65 1.50 0.58 -17.38
CA MET A 65 0.76 -0.10 -16.34
C MET A 65 1.66 -0.61 -15.21
N GLY A 66 2.85 -1.13 -15.53
CA GLY A 66 3.87 -1.51 -14.56
C GLY A 66 4.31 -0.31 -13.70
N PHE A 67 4.53 0.84 -14.33
CA PHE A 67 4.85 2.08 -13.62
C PHE A 67 3.73 2.55 -12.68
N ALA A 68 2.47 2.45 -13.12
CA ALA A 68 1.32 2.74 -12.26
C ALA A 68 1.24 1.80 -11.06
N ALA A 69 1.51 0.50 -11.26
CA ALA A 69 1.55 -0.49 -10.18
C ALA A 69 2.66 -0.17 -9.15
N LEU A 70 3.89 0.12 -9.61
CA LEU A 70 5.01 0.50 -8.74
C LEU A 70 4.69 1.77 -7.92
N SER A 71 4.08 2.77 -8.56
CA SER A 71 3.66 4.01 -7.90
C SER A 71 2.63 3.74 -6.80
N LEU A 72 1.67 2.85 -7.06
CA LEU A 72 0.64 2.49 -6.08
C LEU A 72 1.18 1.68 -4.91
N VAL A 73 2.12 0.75 -5.15
CA VAL A 73 2.82 0.04 -4.09
C VAL A 73 3.57 1.04 -3.19
N THR A 74 4.27 1.99 -3.79
CA THR A 74 5.00 3.04 -3.07
C THR A 74 4.05 3.90 -2.22
N ALA A 75 2.95 4.37 -2.82
CA ALA A 75 1.93 5.14 -2.13
C ALA A 75 1.29 4.36 -0.96
N ALA A 76 1.08 3.06 -1.14
CA ALA A 76 0.51 2.22 -0.10
C ALA A 76 1.46 2.02 1.08
N ILE A 77 2.76 1.84 0.82
CA ILE A 77 3.79 1.78 1.89
C ILE A 77 3.84 3.12 2.65
N ALA A 78 3.85 4.23 1.92
CA ALA A 78 3.83 5.56 2.53
C ALA A 78 2.56 5.76 3.39
N ALA A 79 1.39 5.37 2.89
CA ALA A 79 0.14 5.44 3.63
C ALA A 79 0.15 4.57 4.90
N MET A 80 0.77 3.39 4.86
CA MET A 80 0.94 2.54 6.04
C MET A 80 1.80 3.23 7.12
N TRP A 81 2.88 3.90 6.72
CA TRP A 81 3.72 4.65 7.66
C TRP A 81 2.96 5.83 8.25
N VAL A 82 2.31 6.64 7.43
CA VAL A 82 1.50 7.78 7.89
C VAL A 82 0.41 7.33 8.85
N GLN A 83 -0.32 6.25 8.52
CA GLN A 83 -1.37 5.72 9.38
C GLN A 83 -0.83 5.16 10.71
N SER A 84 0.39 4.60 10.72
CA SER A 84 1.02 4.14 11.96
C SER A 84 1.43 5.30 12.87
N GLU A 85 1.91 6.41 12.30
CA GLU A 85 2.27 7.61 13.03
C GLU A 85 1.03 8.34 13.57
N GLU A 86 -0.03 8.44 12.76
CA GLU A 86 -1.31 9.06 13.17
C GLU A 86 -1.93 8.32 14.36
N LYS A 87 -2.02 6.98 14.31
CA LYS A 87 -2.52 6.17 15.42
C LYS A 87 -1.68 6.34 16.70
N ARG A 88 -0.35 6.39 16.56
CA ARG A 88 0.54 6.57 17.69
C ARG A 88 0.33 7.93 18.37
N MET A 89 0.10 8.98 17.58
CA MET A 89 -0.19 10.32 18.08
C MET A 89 -1.55 10.39 18.76
N GLU A 90 -2.59 9.76 18.19
CA GLU A 90 -3.91 9.64 18.83
C GLU A 90 -3.81 8.93 20.20
N ASP A 91 -3.10 7.80 20.27
CA ASP A 91 -2.90 7.06 21.52
C ASP A 91 -2.17 7.89 22.58
N GLU A 92 -1.18 8.69 22.17
CA GLU A 92 -0.44 9.57 23.06
C GLU A 92 -1.31 10.72 23.60
N ILE A 93 -2.09 11.37 22.73
CA ILE A 93 -3.04 12.42 23.12
C ILE A 93 -4.10 11.88 24.08
N LEU A 94 -4.67 10.70 23.80
CA LEU A 94 -5.66 10.06 24.67
C LEU A 94 -5.08 9.68 26.02
N ARG A 95 -3.81 9.23 26.07
CA ARG A 95 -3.12 8.92 27.32
C ARG A 95 -2.91 10.18 28.14
N ASP A 96 -2.48 11.27 27.51
CA ASP A 96 -2.26 12.55 28.21
C ASP A 96 -3.56 13.14 28.75
N LEU A 97 -4.64 13.13 27.95
CA LEU A 97 -5.97 13.55 28.41
C LEU A 97 -6.44 12.74 29.63
N HIS A 98 -6.23 11.42 29.64
CA HIS A 98 -6.57 10.60 30.81
C HIS A 98 -5.76 10.97 32.05
N LEU A 99 -4.47 11.30 31.89
CA LEU A 99 -3.62 11.74 33.00
C LEU A 99 -4.07 13.09 33.55
N GLN A 100 -4.41 14.04 32.67
CA GLN A 100 -4.93 15.35 33.07
C GLN A 100 -6.27 15.25 33.81
N ILE A 101 -7.20 14.42 33.30
CA ILE A 101 -8.50 14.19 33.97
C ILE A 101 -8.29 13.56 35.35
N LYS A 102 -7.39 12.58 35.45
CA LYS A 102 -7.08 11.94 36.74
C LYS A 102 -6.49 12.95 37.73
N GLY A 103 -5.52 13.76 37.29
CA GLY A 103 -4.91 14.81 38.10
C GLY A 103 -5.94 15.82 38.61
N LEU A 104 -6.79 16.33 37.72
CA LEU A 104 -7.86 17.27 38.10
C LEU A 104 -8.85 16.66 39.09
N ARG A 105 -9.21 15.38 38.91
CA ARG A 105 -10.11 14.67 39.82
C ARG A 105 -9.49 14.47 41.20
N ASP A 106 -8.19 14.21 41.27
CA ASP A 106 -7.45 14.05 42.52
C ASP A 106 -7.34 15.41 43.26
N GLU A 107 -7.10 16.52 42.55
CA GLU A 107 -7.12 17.88 43.11
C GLU A 107 -8.50 18.27 43.67
N LEU A 108 -9.58 17.98 42.92
CA LEU A 108 -10.95 18.20 43.39
C LEU A 108 -11.27 17.38 44.65
N ALA A 109 -10.76 16.15 44.75
CA ALA A 109 -10.95 15.31 45.93
C ALA A 109 -10.23 15.88 47.16
N ALA A 110 -9.00 16.36 46.99
CA ALA A 110 -8.24 17.02 48.06
C ALA A 110 -8.93 18.30 48.55
N LEU A 111 -9.33 19.19 47.62
CA LEU A 111 -10.00 20.44 47.99
C LEU A 111 -11.35 20.18 48.68
N ARG A 112 -12.10 19.18 48.23
CA ARG A 112 -13.36 18.80 48.88
C ARG A 112 -13.15 18.24 50.28
N HIS A 113 -12.07 17.50 50.51
CA HIS A 113 -11.70 17.02 51.84
C HIS A 113 -11.36 18.19 52.78
N ASP A 114 -10.62 19.19 52.32
CA ASP A 114 -10.22 20.37 53.10
C ASP A 114 -11.36 21.37 53.37
N LEU A 115 -12.39 21.38 52.53
CA LEU A 115 -13.61 22.17 52.74
C LEU A 115 -14.64 21.47 53.64
N ASN A 116 -14.56 20.14 53.82
CA ASN A 116 -15.47 19.37 54.68
C ASN A 116 -15.12 19.23 56.20
N PRO A 117 -14.07 19.84 56.80
CA PRO A 117 -13.84 19.72 58.24
C PRO A 117 -14.73 20.67 59.07
N LYS A 118 -15.44 21.62 58.45
CA LYS A 118 -16.28 22.63 59.15
C LYS A 118 -17.78 22.34 59.20
N ALA A 119 -18.27 21.26 58.59
CA ALA A 119 -19.70 20.91 58.57
C ALA A 119 -20.15 20.01 59.73
N GLY A 120 -19.25 19.68 60.67
CA GLY A 120 -19.49 18.76 61.78
C GLY A 120 -19.30 19.34 63.18
N GLY A 121 -19.33 20.66 63.36
CA GLY A 121 -19.22 21.35 64.65
C GLY A 121 -20.38 22.30 64.90
#